data_AF-A0A9D4JTT6-F1
#
_entry.id   AF-A0A9D4JTT6-F1
#
_cell.length_a   1.000
_cell.length_b   1.000
_cell.length_c   1.000
_cell.angle_alpha   90.00
_cell.angle_beta   90.00
_cell.angle_gamma   90.00
#
_symmetry.space_group_name_H-M   'P 1'
#
loop_
_entity.id
_entity.type
_entity.pdbx_description
1 polymer ?
#
loop_
_entity_poly.entity_id
_entity_poly.type
_entity_poly.pdbx_seq_one_letter_code
_entity_poly.pdbx_strand_id
1 'polypeptide(L)'
;MHSSQQEIITMQSSQQDFIPMQSSHKDSLSMQSSQQDFIAMQSSQQDFSTMQSSQKDFITMQSSQQDFITMQSSQQDFITMQSSYKDSIMMQSSQQDFITMQSSQQDFITMQSSYKDSIMMQSSQQDSITMQSSQQDFITMQSSQQNSITMQSLQ
;
A
#
# COMPACT_ATOMS: atom_id res chain seq x y z
N MET A 1 -2.33 28.67 19.26
CA MET A 1 -1.42 28.37 18.14
C MET A 1 -1.15 26.88 18.17
N HIS A 2 -1.89 26.08 17.39
CA HIS A 2 -1.57 24.66 17.22
C HIS A 2 -0.30 24.62 16.36
N SER A 3 0.83 24.23 16.95
CA SER A 3 2.00 23.83 16.19
C SER A 3 1.60 22.56 15.44
N SER A 4 1.42 22.68 14.12
CA SER A 4 1.43 21.52 13.24
C SER A 4 2.87 21.00 13.22
N GLN A 5 3.15 20.00 14.04
CA GLN A 5 4.40 19.25 13.96
C GLN A 5 4.38 18.48 12.63
N GLN A 6 5.43 18.67 11.83
CA GLN A 6 5.75 17.77 10.73
C GLN A 6 6.81 16.83 11.26
N GLU A 7 6.51 15.54 11.30
CA GLU A 7 7.46 14.52 11.74
C GLU A 7 7.99 13.73 10.54
N ILE A 8 9.29 13.43 10.58
CA ILE A 8 9.91 12.50 9.64
C ILE A 8 10.38 11.31 10.45
N ILE A 9 9.81 10.15 10.19
CA ILE A 9 10.14 8.90 10.86
C ILE A 9 10.77 7.98 9.82
N THR A 10 12.05 7.66 10.02
CA THR A 10 12.78 6.70 9.18
C THR A 10 13.16 5.51 10.04
N MET A 11 12.80 4.32 9.58
CA MET A 11 13.09 3.05 10.23
C MET A 11 13.81 2.12 9.26
N GLN A 12 14.76 1.35 9.79
CA GLN A 12 15.44 0.29 9.05
C GLN A 12 15.49 -0.94 9.93
N SER A 13 15.04 -2.07 9.40
CA SER A 13 15.23 -3.37 10.02
C SER A 13 16.00 -4.31 9.08
N SER A 14 16.76 -5.21 9.71
CA SER A 14 17.56 -6.23 9.03
C SER A 14 17.25 -7.67 9.47
N GLN A 15 16.29 -7.86 10.39
CA GLN A 15 15.96 -9.15 11.03
C GLN A 15 14.48 -9.16 11.40
N GLN A 16 13.94 -10.33 11.75
CA GLN A 16 12.53 -10.48 12.16
C GLN A 16 12.12 -9.53 13.28
N ASP A 17 11.39 -8.47 12.92
CA ASP A 17 10.91 -7.44 13.84
C ASP A 17 9.40 -7.24 13.77
N PHE A 18 8.85 -6.69 14.85
CA PHE A 18 7.51 -6.11 14.87
C PHE A 18 7.64 -4.60 14.93
N ILE A 19 7.13 -3.91 13.92
CA ILE A 19 7.38 -2.49 13.68
C ILE A 19 6.04 -1.74 13.62
N PRO A 20 5.58 -1.18 14.75
CA PRO A 20 4.44 -0.28 14.77
C PRO A 20 4.90 1.16 14.47
N MET A 21 4.26 1.79 13.50
CA MET A 21 4.44 3.20 13.17
C MET A 21 3.09 3.91 13.22
N GLN A 22 3.04 5.04 13.91
CA GLN A 22 1.84 5.85 14.00
C GLN A 22 2.21 7.31 13.72
N SER A 23 1.53 7.91 12.75
CA SER A 23 1.53 9.35 12.48
C SER A 23 0.16 9.93 12.76
N SER A 24 0.10 11.24 12.95
CA SER A 24 -1.18 11.90 13.25
C SER A 24 -1.41 13.21 12.49
N HIS A 25 -0.35 13.83 11.97
CA HIS A 25 -0.39 15.09 11.24
C HIS A 25 0.40 14.94 9.94
N LYS A 26 0.97 16.03 9.42
CA LYS A 26 1.74 16.05 8.16
C LYS A 26 3.06 15.33 8.32
N ASP A 27 3.04 14.01 8.31
CA ASP A 27 4.21 13.21 8.60
C ASP A 27 4.74 12.52 7.33
N SER A 28 6.03 12.21 7.36
CA SER A 28 6.67 11.38 6.35
C SER A 28 7.25 10.16 7.02
N LEU A 29 6.74 8.99 6.62
CA LEU A 29 7.14 7.70 7.13
C LEU A 29 7.96 6.98 6.07
N SER A 30 9.16 6.54 6.42
CA SER A 30 10.03 5.76 5.54
C SER A 30 10.48 4.50 6.27
N MET A 31 10.26 3.35 5.65
CA MET A 31 10.65 2.05 6.20
C MET A 31 11.40 1.22 5.18
N GLN A 32 12.54 0.67 5.59
CA GLN A 32 13.28 -0.34 4.83
C GLN A 32 13.42 -1.61 5.66
N SER A 33 12.85 -2.70 5.17
CA SER A 33 12.88 -4.03 5.79
C SER A 33 13.60 -5.00 4.88
N SER A 34 14.36 -5.93 5.47
CA SER A 34 15.12 -6.91 4.70
C SER A 34 14.67 -8.35 4.88
N GLN A 35 14.13 -8.74 6.04
CA GLN A 35 13.75 -10.14 6.33
C GLN A 35 12.68 -10.26 7.43
N GLN A 36 11.55 -10.90 7.07
CA GLN A 36 10.54 -11.45 7.99
C GLN A 36 9.95 -10.45 8.98
N ASP A 37 9.55 -9.28 8.50
CA ASP A 37 9.00 -8.23 9.35
C ASP A 37 7.47 -8.27 9.38
N PHE A 38 6.91 -7.95 10.55
CA PHE A 38 5.53 -7.53 10.67
C PHE A 38 5.49 -6.02 10.85
N ILE A 39 4.94 -5.32 9.87
CA ILE A 39 4.90 -3.87 9.83
C ILE A 39 3.44 -3.42 9.92
N ALA A 40 3.15 -2.60 10.94
CA ALA A 40 1.85 -1.98 11.12
C ALA A 40 1.98 -0.47 11.07
N MET A 41 1.31 0.16 10.11
CA MET A 41 1.32 1.62 9.94
C MET A 41 -0.09 2.18 10.10
N GLN A 42 -0.19 3.27 10.86
CA GLN A 42 -1.41 4.03 11.07
C GLN A 42 -1.14 5.49 10.75
N SER A 43 -1.80 6.01 9.72
CA SER A 43 -1.73 7.40 9.29
C SER A 43 -3.11 8.05 9.36
N SER A 44 -3.16 9.37 9.59
CA SER A 44 -4.46 10.02 9.79
C SER A 44 -4.67 11.35 9.07
N GLN A 45 -3.64 12.15 8.77
CA GLN A 45 -3.83 13.49 8.20
C GLN A 45 -2.64 13.91 7.31
N GLN A 46 -2.78 13.79 5.99
CA GLN A 46 -1.77 14.25 5.02
C GLN A 46 -0.40 13.60 5.21
N ASP A 47 -0.36 12.27 5.13
CA ASP A 47 0.85 11.49 5.34
C ASP A 47 1.51 11.04 4.03
N PHE A 48 2.84 11.02 4.01
CA PHE A 48 3.64 10.44 2.93
C PHE A 48 4.37 9.20 3.45
N SER A 49 3.95 8.02 2.99
CA SER A 49 4.53 6.75 3.43
C SER A 49 5.28 6.09 2.29
N THR A 50 6.55 5.75 2.53
CA THR A 50 7.38 4.97 1.61
C THR A 50 7.86 3.71 2.32
N MET A 51 7.65 2.56 1.69
CA MET A 51 8.06 1.27 2.23
C MET A 51 8.81 0.46 1.19
N GLN A 52 9.93 -0.11 1.60
CA GLN A 52 10.69 -1.08 0.84
C GLN A 52 10.83 -2.35 1.67
N SER A 53 10.31 -3.45 1.13
CA SER A 53 10.35 -4.80 1.69
C SER A 53 11.07 -5.76 0.75
N SER A 54 11.84 -6.67 1.35
CA SER A 54 12.76 -7.52 0.57
C SER A 54 12.41 -9.00 0.67
N GLN A 55 11.96 -9.51 1.83
CA GLN A 55 11.70 -10.93 2.02
C GLN A 55 10.66 -11.20 3.12
N LYS A 56 9.52 -11.78 2.73
CA LYS A 56 8.51 -12.38 3.62
C LYS A 56 7.93 -11.42 4.64
N ASP A 57 7.37 -10.31 4.18
CA ASP A 57 6.88 -9.27 5.06
C ASP A 57 5.36 -9.29 5.16
N PHE A 58 4.84 -9.10 6.38
CA PHE A 58 3.42 -8.90 6.65
C PHE A 58 3.19 -7.43 6.91
N ILE A 59 2.52 -6.76 5.98
CA ILE A 59 2.34 -5.32 6.02
C ILE A 59 0.86 -5.00 6.17
N THR A 60 0.53 -4.27 7.23
CA THR A 60 -0.82 -3.72 7.45
C THR A 60 -0.73 -2.20 7.51
N MET A 61 -1.50 -1.51 6.67
CA MET A 61 -1.57 -0.05 6.67
C MET A 61 -3.02 0.41 6.75
N GLN A 62 -3.29 1.37 7.63
CA GLN A 62 -4.56 2.09 7.68
C GLN A 62 -4.30 3.58 7.52
N SER A 63 -4.95 4.16 6.52
CA SER A 63 -4.89 5.57 6.15
C SER A 63 -6.26 6.22 6.21
N SER A 64 -6.28 7.49 6.65
CA SER A 64 -7.53 8.19 6.98
C SER A 64 -7.83 9.39 6.08
N GLN A 65 -6.86 10.27 5.79
CA GLN A 65 -7.11 11.45 4.97
C GLN A 65 -5.87 11.91 4.20
N GLN A 66 -5.98 11.93 2.87
CA GLN A 66 -5.00 12.51 1.95
C GLN A 66 -3.62 11.89 2.03
N ASP A 67 -3.55 10.56 1.98
CA ASP A 67 -2.29 9.84 2.13
C ASP A 67 -1.69 9.45 0.78
N PHE A 68 -0.39 9.63 0.66
CA PHE A 68 0.41 9.17 -0.47
C PHE A 68 1.26 8.00 -0.01
N ILE A 69 0.97 6.82 -0.55
CA ILE A 69 1.59 5.57 -0.15
C ILE A 69 2.36 5.01 -1.34
N THR A 70 3.66 4.80 -1.16
CA THR A 70 4.51 4.09 -2.12
C THR A 70 5.09 2.85 -1.47
N MET A 71 4.86 1.69 -2.08
CA MET A 71 5.38 0.42 -1.60
C MET A 71 6.13 -0.32 -2.70
N GLN A 72 7.30 -0.84 -2.34
CA GLN A 72 8.08 -1.75 -3.17
C GLN A 72 8.33 -3.04 -2.38
N SER A 73 7.91 -4.15 -2.97
CA SER A 73 7.94 -5.49 -2.39
C SER A 73 8.61 -6.46 -3.36
N SER A 74 9.42 -7.36 -2.80
CA SER A 74 10.33 -8.19 -3.59
C SER A 74 10.00 -9.68 -3.56
N GLN A 75 9.64 -10.26 -2.40
CA GLN A 75 9.39 -11.69 -2.27
C GLN A 75 8.41 -12.02 -1.14
N GLN A 76 7.30 -12.68 -1.47
CA GLN A 76 6.37 -13.33 -0.54
C GLN A 76 5.74 -12.40 0.50
N ASP A 77 5.19 -11.27 0.06
CA ASP A 77 4.62 -10.29 0.96
C ASP A 77 3.08 -10.44 1.08
N PHE A 78 2.58 -10.29 2.30
CA PHE A 78 1.15 -10.20 2.59
C PHE A 78 0.83 -8.76 2.94
N ILE A 79 0.15 -8.07 2.04
CA ILE A 79 -0.12 -6.65 2.16
C ILE A 79 -1.62 -6.43 2.34
N THR A 80 -2.00 -5.81 3.44
CA THR A 80 -3.36 -5.34 3.69
C THR A 80 -3.37 -3.84 3.83
N MET A 81 -4.18 -3.17 3.01
CA MET A 81 -4.32 -1.73 3.03
C MET A 81 -5.78 -1.33 3.17
N GLN A 82 -6.05 -0.43 4.12
CA GLN A 82 -7.34 0.23 4.26
C GLN A 82 -7.14 1.73 4.14
N SER A 83 -7.74 2.30 3.12
CA SER A 83 -7.69 3.72 2.81
C SER A 83 -9.11 4.27 2.77
N SER A 84 -9.27 5.57 2.97
CA SER A 84 -10.61 6.13 3.13
C SER A 84 -10.87 7.38 2.31
N TYR A 85 -10.02 8.42 2.34
CA TYR A 85 -10.32 9.66 1.62
C TYR A 85 -9.11 10.27 0.95
N LYS A 86 -9.17 10.37 -0.39
CA LYS A 86 -8.17 11.01 -1.25
C LYS A 86 -6.80 10.36 -1.17
N ASP A 87 -6.75 9.04 -1.28
CA ASP A 87 -5.50 8.32 -1.16
C ASP A 87 -4.89 8.04 -2.54
N SER A 88 -3.58 8.17 -2.62
CA SER A 88 -2.80 7.83 -3.82
C SER A 88 -1.84 6.71 -3.46
N ILE A 89 -2.08 5.54 -4.03
CA ILE A 89 -1.36 4.31 -3.71
C ILE A 89 -0.58 3.86 -4.94
N MET A 90 0.73 3.74 -4.80
CA MET A 90 1.62 3.13 -5.78
C MET A 90 2.25 1.89 -5.17
N MET A 91 2.06 0.75 -5.82
CA MET A 91 2.60 -0.52 -5.37
C MET A 91 3.35 -1.21 -6.49
N GLN A 92 4.56 -1.67 -6.18
CA GLN A 92 5.36 -2.54 -7.03
C GLN A 92 5.67 -3.82 -6.25
N SER A 93 5.25 -4.94 -6.82
CA SER A 93 5.37 -6.30 -6.27
C SER A 93 6.05 -7.18 -7.30
N SER A 94 6.91 -8.08 -6.83
CA SER A 94 7.75 -8.88 -7.73
C SER A 94 7.39 -10.36 -7.71
N GLN A 95 7.16 -10.99 -6.55
CA GLN A 95 6.99 -12.44 -6.50
C GLN A 95 6.10 -12.89 -5.34
N GLN A 96 5.00 -13.58 -5.68
CA GLN A 96 4.15 -14.32 -4.74
C GLN A 96 3.51 -13.44 -3.67
N ASP A 97 2.99 -12.30 -4.10
CA ASP A 97 2.44 -11.30 -3.19
C ASP A 97 0.92 -11.46 -3.07
N PHE A 98 0.41 -11.41 -1.84
CA PHE A 98 -1.02 -11.40 -1.54
C PHE A 98 -1.42 -10.01 -1.10
N ILE A 99 -2.15 -9.31 -1.96
CA ILE A 99 -2.52 -7.92 -1.76
C ILE A 99 -4.02 -7.81 -1.57
N THR A 100 -4.43 -7.26 -0.43
CA THR A 100 -5.82 -6.89 -0.16
C THR A 100 -5.90 -5.39 0.06
N MET A 101 -6.73 -4.71 -0.74
CA MET A 101 -6.95 -3.28 -0.62
C MET A 101 -8.44 -2.99 -0.47
N GLN A 102 -8.77 -2.17 0.53
CA GLN A 102 -10.08 -1.58 0.70
C GLN A 102 -9.93 -0.07 0.67
N SER A 103 -10.67 0.57 -0.23
CA SER A 103 -10.62 2.00 -0.44
C SER A 103 -12.06 2.54 -0.51
N SER A 104 -12.25 3.82 -0.19
CA SER A 104 -13.60 4.35 0.02
C SER A 104 -13.93 5.55 -0.86
N GLN A 105 -13.08 6.57 -0.97
CA GLN A 105 -13.38 7.79 -1.71
C GLN A 105 -12.14 8.41 -2.36
N GLN A 106 -12.23 8.66 -3.67
CA GLN A 106 -11.23 9.42 -4.45
C GLN A 106 -9.85 8.79 -4.45
N ASP A 107 -9.78 7.52 -4.83
CA ASP A 107 -8.54 6.77 -4.78
C ASP A 107 -7.88 6.68 -6.16
N PHE A 108 -6.58 6.98 -6.21
CA PHE A 108 -5.73 6.69 -7.36
C PHE A 108 -4.80 5.54 -7.01
N ILE A 109 -5.01 4.39 -7.65
CA ILE A 109 -4.25 3.18 -7.34
C ILE A 109 -3.51 2.76 -8.59
N THR A 110 -2.18 2.69 -8.49
CA THR A 110 -1.32 2.09 -9.50
C THR A 110 -0.62 0.88 -8.90
N MET A 111 -0.80 -0.27 -9.53
CA MET A 111 -0.18 -1.52 -9.10
C MET A 111 0.57 -2.14 -10.27
N GLN A 112 1.81 -2.53 -10.01
CA GLN A 112 2.63 -3.32 -10.93
C GLN A 112 3.03 -4.60 -10.20
N SER A 113 2.60 -5.74 -10.73
CA SER A 113 2.83 -7.06 -10.19
C SER A 113 3.46 -7.94 -11.26
N SER A 114 4.21 -8.98 -10.87
CA SER A 114 5.09 -9.67 -11.83
C SER A 114 5.00 -11.19 -11.85
N TYR A 115 4.75 -11.86 -10.73
CA TYR A 115 4.70 -13.33 -10.74
C TYR A 115 3.91 -13.91 -9.57
N LYS A 116 2.82 -14.62 -9.89
CA LYS A 116 1.96 -15.35 -8.92
C LYS A 116 1.33 -14.45 -7.85
N ASP A 117 0.82 -13.31 -8.27
CA ASP A 117 0.25 -12.36 -7.33
C ASP A 117 -1.26 -12.57 -7.19
N SER A 118 -1.77 -12.47 -5.97
CA SER A 118 -3.20 -12.55 -5.67
C SER A 118 -3.67 -11.22 -5.14
N ILE A 119 -4.48 -10.53 -5.94
CA ILE A 119 -4.90 -9.15 -5.68
C ILE A 119 -6.42 -9.12 -5.48
N MET A 120 -6.84 -8.65 -4.31
CA MET A 120 -8.23 -8.36 -3.99
C MET A 120 -8.39 -6.86 -3.74
N MET A 121 -9.29 -6.23 -4.49
CA MET A 121 -9.58 -4.82 -4.35
C MET A 121 -11.07 -4.59 -4.14
N GLN A 122 -11.41 -3.82 -3.12
CA GLN A 122 -12.76 -3.32 -2.89
C GLN A 122 -12.71 -1.80 -2.83
N SER A 123 -13.46 -1.15 -3.69
CA SER A 123 -13.53 0.30 -3.76
C SER A 123 -14.97 0.78 -3.82
N SER A 124 -15.23 2.01 -3.38
CA SER A 124 -16.61 2.49 -3.24
C SER A 124 -16.94 3.68 -4.14
N GLN A 125 -16.11 4.73 -4.21
CA GLN A 125 -16.40 5.96 -4.96
C GLN A 125 -15.18 6.60 -5.62
N GLN A 126 -15.30 6.92 -6.92
CA GLN A 126 -14.33 7.69 -7.70
C GLN A 126 -12.92 7.10 -7.69
N ASP A 127 -12.76 5.98 -8.39
CA ASP A 127 -11.50 5.26 -8.43
C ASP A 127 -10.84 5.36 -9.82
N SER A 128 -9.54 5.61 -9.83
CA SER A 128 -8.69 5.41 -11.00
C SER A 128 -7.70 4.31 -10.68
N ILE A 129 -7.97 3.12 -11.20
CA ILE A 129 -7.18 1.91 -10.93
C ILE A 129 -6.44 1.55 -12.21
N THR A 130 -5.11 1.57 -12.13
CA THR A 130 -4.23 1.03 -13.17
C THR A 130 -3.49 -0.17 -12.60
N MET A 131 -3.65 -1.31 -13.25
CA MET A 131 -2.97 -2.54 -12.86
C MET A 131 -2.23 -3.10 -14.06
N GLN A 132 -0.94 -3.35 -13.87
CA GLN A 132 -0.12 -4.11 -14.80
C GLN A 132 0.36 -5.35 -14.07
N SER A 133 0.09 -6.49 -14.67
CA SER A 133 0.31 -7.79 -14.04
C SER A 133 1.01 -8.69 -15.06
N SER A 134 1.84 -9.63 -14.62
CA SER A 134 2.42 -10.65 -15.50
C SER A 134 2.34 -12.04 -14.87
N GLN A 135 2.28 -13.07 -15.70
CA GLN A 135 2.34 -14.50 -15.34
C GLN A 135 1.67 -14.93 -14.00
N GLN A 136 0.52 -15.63 -14.14
CA GLN A 136 -0.16 -16.38 -13.07
C GLN A 136 -0.80 -15.55 -11.95
N ASP A 137 -1.37 -14.41 -12.28
CA ASP A 137 -2.07 -13.57 -11.28
C ASP A 137 -3.55 -13.91 -11.14
N PHE A 138 -4.06 -13.78 -9.91
CA PHE A 138 -5.47 -13.86 -9.58
C PHE A 138 -5.95 -12.49 -9.11
N ILE A 139 -6.78 -11.82 -9.91
CA ILE A 139 -7.26 -10.47 -9.61
C ILE A 139 -8.77 -10.52 -9.41
N THR A 140 -9.24 -10.04 -8.25
CA THR A 140 -10.65 -9.80 -7.95
C THR A 140 -10.84 -8.34 -7.60
N MET A 141 -11.83 -7.71 -8.22
CA MET A 141 -12.13 -6.31 -7.96
C MET A 141 -13.65 -6.09 -7.87
N GLN A 142 -14.05 -5.36 -6.83
CA GLN A 142 -15.42 -4.93 -6.61
C GLN A 142 -15.45 -3.42 -6.45
N SER A 143 -16.31 -2.75 -7.19
CA SER A 143 -16.44 -1.29 -7.17
C SER A 143 -17.89 -0.85 -7.29
N SER A 144 -18.26 0.28 -6.67
CA SER A 144 -19.68 0.62 -6.50
C SER A 144 -20.21 1.82 -7.30
N GLN A 145 -19.47 2.93 -7.50
CA GLN A 145 -20.11 4.16 -8.01
C GLN A 145 -19.37 5.09 -9.00
N GLN A 146 -18.12 4.86 -9.43
CA GLN A 146 -17.49 5.55 -10.59
C GLN A 146 -16.05 5.08 -10.74
N ASN A 147 -15.69 4.42 -11.86
CA ASN A 147 -14.35 3.85 -12.01
C ASN A 147 -13.77 4.07 -13.41
N SER A 148 -12.49 4.41 -13.46
CA SER A 148 -11.64 4.18 -14.62
C SER A 148 -10.68 3.06 -14.28
N ILE A 149 -10.92 1.88 -14.85
CA ILE A 149 -10.10 0.68 -14.62
C ILE A 149 -9.34 0.38 -15.91
N THR A 150 -8.02 0.31 -15.80
CA THR A 150 -7.17 -0.28 -16.84
C THR A 150 -6.42 -1.46 -16.25
N MET A 151 -6.65 -2.65 -16.80
CA MET A 151 -5.90 -3.86 -16.46
C MET A 151 -5.16 -4.33 -17.70
N GLN A 152 -3.85 -4.52 -17.57
CA GLN A 152 -3.01 -5.10 -18.61
C GLN A 152 -2.28 -6.31 -18.04
N SER A 153 -2.60 -7.49 -18.57
CA SER A 153 -1.84 -8.71 -18.31
C SER A 153 -0.79 -8.88 -19.40
N LEU A 154 0.48 -8.99 -19.01
CA LEU A 154 1.60 -9.32 -19.88
C LEU A 154 1.83 -10.84 -19.79
N GLN A 155 1.64 -11.54 -20.91
CA GLN A 155 1.90 -12.98 -21.02
C GLN A 155 3.40 -13.27 -21.22
#